data_AF-A0AAD9U185-F1
#
_entry.id   AF-A0AAD9U185-F1
#
_cell.length_a   1.000
_cell.length_b   1.000
_cell.length_c   1.000
_cell.angle_alpha   90.00
_cell.angle_beta   90.00
_cell.angle_gamma   90.00
#
_symmetry.space_group_name_H-M   'P 1'
#
loop_
_entity.id
_entity.type
_entity.pdbx_description
1 polymer ?
#
loop_
_entity_poly.entity_id
_entity_poly.type
_entity_poly.pdbx_seq_one_letter_code
_entity_poly.pdbx_strand_id
1 'polypeptide(L)'
;MEEQLPQSLIIEFLSRLGDSGDLARCRVVSRTFNSLSREVRSINLVCTLSRYLKSRSPETSHLVTPFKTIFHNLVRNSRKLESVSVGVDKPLGGIAYDDVEDESDDL
;
A
#
# COMPACT_ATOMS: atom_id res chain seq x y z
N MET A 1 1.85 -35.59 2.27
CA MET A 1 0.99 -34.93 3.28
C MET A 1 1.36 -33.47 3.22
N GLU A 2 0.52 -32.59 2.69
CA GLU A 2 0.83 -31.16 2.67
C GLU A 2 0.67 -30.62 4.09
N GLU A 3 1.77 -30.19 4.70
CA GLU A 3 1.74 -29.50 5.99
C GLU A 3 1.14 -28.10 5.76
N GLN A 4 -0.12 -27.92 6.17
CA GLN A 4 -0.77 -26.62 6.14
C GLN A 4 -0.43 -25.82 7.38
N LEU A 5 0.09 -24.60 7.17
CA LEU A 5 0.38 -23.69 8.26
C LEU A 5 -0.91 -23.24 8.96
N PRO A 6 -0.95 -23.21 10.31
CA PRO A 6 -2.06 -22.64 11.07
C PRO A 6 -2.45 -21.22 10.61
N GLN A 7 -3.75 -20.95 10.51
CA GLN A 7 -4.26 -19.64 10.07
C GLN A 7 -3.79 -18.48 10.94
N SER A 8 -3.65 -18.71 12.26
CA SER A 8 -3.13 -17.72 13.19
C SER A 8 -1.71 -17.27 12.83
N LEU A 9 -0.83 -18.20 12.45
CA LEU A 9 0.53 -17.89 12.02
C LEU A 9 0.53 -17.14 10.68
N ILE A 10 -0.35 -17.50 9.75
CA ILE A 10 -0.50 -16.76 8.50
C ILE A 10 -0.90 -15.30 8.79
N ILE A 11 -1.88 -15.07 9.66
CA ILE A 11 -2.28 -13.71 10.05
C ILE A 11 -1.11 -12.96 10.69
N GLU A 12 -0.33 -13.63 11.54
CA GLU A 12 0.86 -13.03 12.16
C GLU A 12 1.89 -12.61 11.11
N PHE A 13 2.17 -13.45 10.11
CA PHE A 13 3.06 -13.08 8.99
C PHE A 13 2.52 -11.90 8.19
N LEU A 14 1.23 -11.92 7.84
CA LEU A 14 0.59 -10.82 7.11
C LEU A 14 0.62 -9.51 7.92
N SER A 15 0.48 -9.59 9.24
CA SER A 15 0.52 -8.43 10.14
C SER A 15 1.90 -7.81 10.30
N ARG A 16 2.96 -8.51 9.89
CA ARG A 16 4.35 -8.03 9.90
C ARG A 16 4.78 -7.41 8.58
N LEU A 17 3.92 -7.40 7.55
CA LEU A 17 4.23 -6.76 6.29
C LEU A 17 4.31 -5.25 6.48
N GLY A 18 5.50 -4.70 6.20
CA GLY A 18 5.80 -3.30 6.41
C GLY A 18 5.06 -2.35 5.48
N ASP A 19 4.68 -2.76 4.27
CA ASP A 19 3.86 -1.97 3.36
C ASP A 19 2.57 -2.71 2.99
N SER A 20 1.45 -2.00 3.03
CA SER A 20 0.14 -2.56 2.65
C SER A 20 0.05 -2.89 1.16
N GLY A 21 1.00 -2.40 0.34
CA GLY A 21 1.21 -2.90 -1.01
C GLY A 21 1.56 -4.40 -1.04
N ASP A 22 2.38 -4.89 -0.10
CA ASP A 22 2.65 -6.33 0.04
C ASP A 22 1.40 -7.10 0.46
N LEU A 23 0.64 -6.55 1.43
CA LEU A 23 -0.61 -7.17 1.86
C LEU A 23 -1.61 -7.30 0.68
N ALA A 24 -1.70 -6.27 -0.17
CA ALA A 24 -2.49 -6.31 -1.38
C ALA A 24 -2.00 -7.37 -2.39
N ARG A 25 -0.69 -7.55 -2.54
CA ARG A 25 -0.11 -8.63 -3.36
C ARG A 25 -0.47 -10.01 -2.77
N CYS A 26 -0.36 -10.21 -1.46
CA CYS A 26 -0.73 -11.47 -0.83
C CYS A 26 -2.21 -11.84 -1.09
N ARG A 27 -3.10 -10.85 -1.11
CA ARG A 27 -4.55 -11.08 -1.38
C ARG A 27 -4.82 -11.71 -2.75
N VAL A 28 -3.99 -11.43 -3.76
CA VAL A 28 -4.21 -11.96 -5.12
C VAL A 28 -3.58 -13.33 -5.33
N VAL A 29 -2.68 -13.76 -4.44
CA VAL A 29 -1.96 -15.05 -4.56
C VAL A 29 -2.87 -16.25 -4.23
N SER A 30 -3.74 -16.13 -3.22
CA SER A 30 -4.63 -17.24 -2.85
C SER A 30 -5.92 -16.78 -2.16
N ARG A 31 -6.95 -17.63 -2.21
CA ARG A 31 -8.21 -17.37 -1.48
C ARG A 31 -8.00 -17.29 0.02
N THR A 32 -7.08 -18.11 0.56
CA THR A 32 -6.72 -18.12 1.98
C THR A 32 -6.07 -16.82 2.41
N PHE A 33 -5.09 -16.31 1.66
CA PHE A 33 -4.50 -15.00 1.97
C PHE A 33 -5.50 -13.87 1.78
N ASN A 34 -6.37 -13.95 0.76
CA ASN A 34 -7.43 -12.96 0.58
C ASN A 34 -8.37 -12.89 1.78
N SER A 35 -8.78 -14.03 2.36
CA SER A 35 -9.66 -14.03 3.53
C SER A 35 -8.92 -13.57 4.79
N LEU A 36 -7.73 -14.11 5.05
CA LEU A 36 -6.96 -13.85 6.28
C LEU A 36 -6.37 -12.44 6.32
N SER A 37 -6.08 -11.81 5.17
CA SER A 37 -5.64 -10.41 5.13
C SER A 37 -6.62 -9.43 5.78
N ARG A 38 -7.91 -9.76 5.83
CA ARG A 38 -8.95 -8.92 6.43
C ARG A 38 -8.97 -8.97 7.95
N GLU A 39 -8.27 -9.95 8.52
CA GLU A 39 -8.13 -10.14 9.96
C GLU A 39 -6.93 -9.39 10.55
N VAL A 40 -6.10 -8.79 9.69
CA VAL A 40 -4.97 -7.95 10.11
C VAL A 40 -5.49 -6.67 10.76
N ARG A 41 -4.87 -6.31 11.89
CA ARG A 41 -5.31 -5.21 12.76
C ARG A 41 -4.62 -3.88 12.48
N SER A 42 -3.56 -3.88 11.69
CA SER A 42 -2.81 -2.68 11.34
C SER A 42 -2.59 -2.57 9.84
N ILE A 43 -2.71 -1.35 9.31
CA ILE A 43 -2.45 -1.05 7.91
C ILE A 43 -1.38 0.03 7.88
N ASN A 44 -0.22 -0.29 7.32
CA ASN A 44 0.83 0.71 7.06
C ASN A 44 0.92 1.00 5.57
N LEU A 45 0.72 2.25 5.17
CA LEU A 45 0.80 2.63 3.77
C LEU A 45 1.95 3.62 3.58
N VAL A 46 2.97 3.20 2.83
CA VAL A 46 4.15 4.02 2.54
C VAL A 46 4.09 4.54 1.11
N CYS A 47 4.18 5.86 0.96
CA CYS A 47 4.40 6.48 -0.35
C CYS A 47 5.90 6.44 -0.65
N THR A 48 6.29 5.68 -1.68
CA THR A 48 7.68 5.65 -2.13
C THR A 48 7.95 6.79 -3.09
N LEU A 49 9.21 7.24 -3.19
CA LEU A 49 9.61 8.27 -4.16
C LEU A 49 9.22 7.87 -5.59
N SER A 50 9.41 6.61 -5.96
CA SER A 50 9.02 6.10 -7.29
C SER A 50 7.52 6.22 -7.54
N ARG A 51 6.68 5.91 -6.53
CA ARG A 51 5.21 6.05 -6.66
C ARG A 51 4.82 7.52 -6.79
N TYR A 52 5.46 8.40 -6.01
CA TYR A 52 5.22 9.84 -6.05
C TYR A 52 5.54 10.42 -7.42
N LEU A 53 6.76 10.18 -7.95
CA LEU A 53 7.18 10.68 -9.27
C LEU A 53 6.26 10.17 -10.38
N LYS A 54 5.91 8.88 -10.35
CA LYS A 54 4.96 8.31 -11.32
C LYS A 54 3.56 8.91 -11.22
N SER A 55 3.12 9.32 -10.02
CA SER A 55 1.82 9.96 -9.87
C SER A 55 1.78 11.40 -10.37
N ARG A 56 2.95 12.06 -10.46
CA ARG A 56 3.08 13.45 -10.96
C ARG A 56 3.31 13.53 -12.47
N SER A 57 3.99 12.55 -13.08
CA SER A 57 4.23 12.54 -14.53
C SER A 57 2.94 12.25 -15.31
N PRO A 58 2.53 13.10 -16.28
CA PRO A 58 1.37 12.85 -17.14
C PRO A 58 1.43 11.49 -17.83
N GLU A 59 2.62 11.08 -18.28
CA GLU A 59 2.89 9.83 -19.00
C GLU A 59 2.68 8.59 -18.13
N THR A 60 2.78 8.71 -16.80
CA THR A 60 2.75 7.57 -15.88
C THR A 60 1.68 7.65 -14.80
N SER A 61 1.02 8.80 -14.65
CA SER A 61 -0.03 9.04 -13.64
C SER A 61 -1.16 8.01 -13.70
N HIS A 62 -1.57 7.65 -14.91
CA HIS A 62 -2.62 6.65 -15.16
C HIS A 62 -2.22 5.21 -14.77
N LEU A 63 -0.92 4.95 -14.59
CA LEU A 63 -0.40 3.65 -14.16
C LEU A 63 -0.34 3.52 -12.62
N VAL A 64 -0.56 4.62 -11.89
CA VAL A 64 -0.52 4.64 -10.43
C VAL A 64 -1.92 4.72 -9.85
N THR A 65 -2.29 3.73 -9.04
CA THR A 65 -3.51 3.85 -8.25
C THR A 65 -3.35 4.98 -7.22
N PRO A 66 -4.26 5.96 -7.18
CA PRO A 66 -4.17 7.07 -6.24
C PRO A 66 -4.11 6.58 -4.79
N PHE A 67 -3.26 7.22 -3.99
CA PHE A 67 -3.01 6.85 -2.60
C PHE A 67 -4.30 6.76 -1.79
N LYS A 68 -5.18 7.75 -1.94
CA LYS A 68 -6.51 7.81 -1.30
C LYS A 68 -7.38 6.61 -1.66
N THR A 69 -7.34 6.16 -2.91
CA THR A 69 -8.10 4.99 -3.39
C THR A 69 -7.56 3.71 -2.78
N ILE A 70 -6.24 3.54 -2.71
CA ILE A 70 -5.60 2.39 -2.04
C ILE A 70 -6.02 2.36 -0.57
N PHE A 71 -5.83 3.48 0.12
CA PHE A 71 -6.13 3.61 1.54
C PHE A 71 -7.60 3.31 1.85
N HIS A 72 -8.52 3.94 1.13
CA HIS A 72 -9.95 3.70 1.30
C HIS A 72 -10.32 2.22 1.07
N ASN A 73 -9.76 1.59 0.04
CA ASN A 73 -10.01 0.18 -0.24
C ASN A 73 -9.45 -0.74 0.85
N LEU A 74 -8.30 -0.42 1.42
CA LEU A 74 -7.70 -1.20 2.52
C LEU A 74 -8.56 -1.11 3.79
N VAL A 75 -8.95 0.11 4.19
CA VAL A 75 -9.80 0.33 5.37
C VAL A 75 -11.16 -0.34 5.20
N ARG A 76 -11.85 -0.10 4.07
CA ARG A 76 -13.19 -0.64 3.82
C ARG A 76 -13.24 -2.16 3.82
N ASN A 77 -12.14 -2.82 3.43
CA ASN A 77 -12.09 -4.28 3.35
C ASN A 77 -11.56 -4.96 4.62
N SER A 78 -11.13 -4.19 5.63
CA SER A 78 -10.68 -4.76 6.90
C SER A 78 -11.87 -5.04 7.83
N ARG A 79 -11.76 -6.10 8.64
CA ARG A 79 -12.78 -6.48 9.64
C ARG A 79 -12.39 -6.14 11.06
N LYS A 80 -11.09 -6.08 11.34
CA LYS A 80 -10.52 -5.93 12.68
C LYS A 80 -9.48 -4.81 12.75
N LEU A 81 -9.61 -3.81 11.89
CA LEU A 81 -8.67 -2.69 11.86
C LEU A 81 -8.70 -1.94 13.19
N GLU A 82 -7.55 -1.86 13.84
CA GLU A 82 -7.34 -1.13 15.09
C GLU A 82 -6.44 0.10 14.85
N SER A 83 -5.48 0.00 13.93
CA SER A 83 -4.53 1.08 13.65
C SER A 83 -4.23 1.27 12.18
N VAL A 84 -3.92 2.52 11.83
CA VAL A 84 -3.47 2.94 10.51
C VAL A 84 -2.24 3.82 10.67
N SER A 85 -1.23 3.58 9.84
CA SER A 85 -0.11 4.49 9.65
C SER A 85 0.06 4.86 8.18
N VAL A 86 0.38 6.13 7.94
CA VAL A 86 0.69 6.69 6.63
C VAL A 86 2.07 7.31 6.73
N GLY A 87 2.97 6.88 5.85
CA GLY A 87 4.36 7.35 5.81
C GLY A 87 4.82 7.68 4.40
N VAL A 88 5.97 8.34 4.33
CA VAL A 88 6.71 8.61 3.10
C VAL A 88 8.11 8.03 3.23
N ASP A 89 8.67 7.53 2.13
CA ASP A 89 10.08 7.09 2.15
C ASP A 89 11.01 8.28 2.46
N LYS A 90 12.13 8.02 3.15
CA LYS A 90 13.12 9.05 3.53
C LYS A 90 13.53 10.01 2.39
N PRO A 91 13.73 9.57 1.13
CA PRO A 91 14.05 10.47 0.02
C PRO A 91 12.97 11.51 -0.28
N LEU A 92 11.71 11.28 0.10
CA LEU A 92 10.64 12.27 -0.01
C LEU A 92 10.68 13.30 1.13
N GLY A 93 11.34 13.00 2.26
CA GLY A 93 11.38 13.89 3.42
C GLY A 93 12.14 15.20 3.18
N GLY A 94 12.90 15.31 2.09
CA GLY A 94 13.64 16.51 1.70
C GLY A 94 13.15 17.18 0.40
N ILE A 95 12.06 16.69 -0.20
CA ILE A 95 11.48 17.28 -1.42
C ILE A 95 10.35 18.21 -0.98
N ALA A 96 10.48 19.52 -1.20
CA ALA A 96 9.37 20.42 -0.94
C ALA A 96 8.28 20.19 -2.00
N TYR A 97 7.02 20.41 -1.61
CA TYR A 97 5.87 20.27 -2.53
C TYR A 97 6.00 21.19 -3.76
N ASP A 98 6.74 22.30 -3.62
CA ASP A 98 7.03 23.29 -4.67
C ASP A 98 8.25 22.93 -5.54
N ASP A 99 9.14 22.01 -5.12
CA ASP A 99 10.34 21.63 -5.91
C ASP A 99 10.02 20.70 -7.09
N VAL A 100 8.74 20.39 -7.27
CA VAL A 100 8.19 19.51 -8.30
C VAL A 100 7.23 20.34 -9.12
N GLU A 101 7.74 21.48 -9.59
CA GLU A 101 7.08 22.35 -10.56
C GLU A 101 6.62 21.51 -11.76
N ASP A 102 5.35 21.68 -12.11
CA ASP A 102 4.78 21.17 -13.34
C ASP A 102 5.54 21.84 -14.51
N GLU A 103 6.39 21.09 -15.21
CA GLU A 103 6.76 21.37 -16.61
C GLU A 103 5.53 21.17 -17.51
N SER A 104 4.42 21.83 -17.19
CA SER A 104 3.33 22.09 -18.12
C SER A 104 3.46 23.53 -18.57
N ASP A 105 4.58 23.83 -19.22
CA ASP A 105 4.73 25.01 -20.05
C ASP A 105 4.92 24.48 -21.48
N ASP A 106 3.80 24.35 -22.21
CA ASP A 106 3.76 24.31 -23.68
C ASP A 106 2.30 24.47 -24.17
N LEU A 107 1.97 25.74 -24.44
CA LEU A 107 1.13 26.33 -25.53
C LEU A 107 -0.32 25.85 -25.77
#